data_AF-A0A947WJ93-F1
#
_entry.id   AF-A0A947WJ93-F1
#
_cell.length_a   1.000
_cell.length_b   1.000
_cell.length_c   1.000
_cell.angle_alpha   90.00
_cell.angle_beta   90.00
_cell.angle_gamma   90.00
#
_symmetry.space_group_name_H-M   'P 1'
#
loop_
_entity.id
_entity.type
_entity.pdbx_description
1 polymer ?
#
loop_
_entity_poly.entity_id
_entity_poly.type
_entity_poly.pdbx_seq_one_letter_code
_entity_poly.pdbx_strand_id
1 'polypeptide(L)'
;MKKIIVFLAFVLTLSTLAFAPSANAASTSERLSGRILLQVEANGEAWFVNPDDKQRYYLGRPYDAWNIMRSLGLGISNADLAKIPTDSDSWDGEQSLINRLKGKILLQTEKNGEGWYLSPVNGKRYYLGKPSDAFGVMRNLGLGITNRDLFSIPSNIQIVRINYNGTGRTEPDEYIEIKNTGKLAQTFNTWTLADGDGHVFTFPNDFTLKPSEVTRVYTNQGELSFKSNTAIWNNSGDSIELRGANGALISAYSYISTLFFIVK
;
A
#
# COMPACT_ATOMS: atom_id res chain seq x y z
N MET A 1 7.65 -77.70 -35.82
CA MET A 1 7.92 -76.26 -36.10
C MET A 1 8.03 -75.52 -34.77
N LYS A 2 9.23 -75.04 -34.42
CA LYS A 2 9.54 -74.39 -33.13
C LYS A 2 8.95 -72.97 -33.12
N LYS A 3 8.14 -72.63 -32.11
CA LYS A 3 7.61 -71.26 -31.90
C LYS A 3 8.68 -70.43 -31.17
N ILE A 4 9.15 -69.38 -31.82
CA ILE A 4 10.10 -68.38 -31.27
C ILE A 4 9.27 -67.36 -30.48
N ILE A 5 9.52 -67.25 -29.19
CA ILE A 5 8.97 -66.20 -28.32
C ILE A 5 9.89 -64.99 -28.44
N VAL A 6 9.42 -63.91 -29.07
CA VAL A 6 10.13 -62.63 -29.14
C VAL A 6 9.76 -61.83 -27.89
N PHE A 7 10.73 -61.62 -26.99
CA PHE A 7 10.58 -60.78 -25.81
C PHE A 7 10.82 -59.32 -26.21
N LEU A 8 9.75 -58.52 -26.31
CA LEU A 8 9.84 -57.09 -26.58
C LEU A 8 10.21 -56.37 -25.28
N ALA A 9 11.49 -56.02 -25.11
CA ALA A 9 11.95 -55.22 -23.97
C ALA A 9 11.48 -53.77 -24.13
N PHE A 10 10.47 -53.36 -23.37
CA PHE A 10 10.03 -51.97 -23.28
C PHE A 10 10.99 -51.20 -22.36
N VAL A 11 11.95 -50.49 -22.95
CA VAL A 11 12.84 -49.59 -22.20
C VAL A 11 12.02 -48.36 -21.81
N LEU A 12 11.54 -48.34 -20.57
CA LEU A 12 10.89 -47.17 -19.97
C LEU A 12 11.97 -46.11 -19.73
N THR A 13 12.19 -45.22 -20.68
CA THR A 13 13.04 -44.04 -20.46
C THR A 13 12.34 -43.15 -19.45
N LEU A 14 12.84 -43.15 -18.22
CA LEU A 14 12.43 -42.23 -17.16
C LEU A 14 12.88 -40.83 -17.58
N SER A 15 12.02 -40.08 -18.28
CA SER A 15 12.25 -38.68 -18.61
C SER A 15 12.26 -37.89 -17.31
N THR A 16 13.43 -37.43 -16.89
CA THR A 16 13.55 -36.47 -15.81
C THR A 16 12.89 -35.16 -16.26
N LEU A 17 11.67 -34.89 -15.79
CA LEU A 17 11.16 -33.52 -15.80
C LEU A 17 12.07 -32.72 -14.88
N ALA A 18 13.03 -32.01 -15.48
CA ALA A 18 13.73 -30.94 -14.79
C ALA A 18 12.68 -29.89 -14.43
N PHE A 19 12.27 -29.84 -13.16
CA PHE A 19 11.54 -28.70 -12.62
C PHE A 19 12.46 -27.49 -12.77
N ALA A 20 12.23 -26.68 -13.81
CA ALA A 20 12.84 -25.37 -13.89
C ALA A 20 12.42 -24.62 -12.62
N PRO A 21 13.35 -24.01 -11.86
CA PRO A 21 12.96 -23.17 -10.75
C PRO A 21 12.05 -22.09 -11.30
N SER A 22 10.83 -21.99 -10.78
CA SER A 22 9.92 -20.91 -11.11
C SER A 22 10.65 -19.61 -10.78
N ALA A 23 10.98 -18.82 -11.80
CA ALA A 23 11.47 -17.47 -11.56
C ALA A 23 10.42 -16.77 -10.68
N ASN A 24 10.83 -16.32 -9.49
CA ASN A 24 9.96 -15.56 -8.60
C ASN A 24 9.55 -14.30 -9.35
N ALA A 25 8.30 -14.25 -9.84
CA ALA A 25 7.78 -13.06 -10.48
C ALA A 25 7.82 -11.93 -9.46
N ALA A 26 8.41 -10.79 -9.84
CA ALA A 26 8.46 -9.62 -8.98
C ALA A 26 7.05 -9.26 -8.51
N SER A 27 6.91 -8.99 -7.21
CA SER A 27 5.67 -8.56 -6.58
C SER A 27 5.10 -7.31 -7.26
N THR A 28 3.79 -7.08 -7.12
CA THR A 28 3.16 -5.86 -7.64
C THR A 28 3.85 -4.60 -7.12
N SER A 29 4.25 -4.58 -5.85
CA SER A 29 4.98 -3.47 -5.22
C SER A 29 6.35 -3.22 -5.86
N GLU A 30 7.08 -4.28 -6.25
CA GLU A 30 8.36 -4.15 -6.94
C GLU A 30 8.18 -3.63 -8.37
N ARG A 31 7.21 -4.18 -9.10
CA ARG A 31 6.91 -3.78 -10.48
C ARG A 31 6.42 -2.34 -10.60
N LEU A 32 5.67 -1.87 -9.61
CA LEU A 32 5.09 -0.53 -9.59
C LEU A 32 5.86 0.45 -8.70
N SER A 33 7.05 0.07 -8.24
CA SER A 33 7.89 0.89 -7.39
C SER A 33 8.18 2.26 -8.00
N GLY A 34 7.89 3.32 -7.26
CA GLY A 34 8.06 4.72 -7.68
C GLY A 34 7.00 5.24 -8.63
N ARG A 35 5.96 4.46 -8.95
CA ARG A 35 4.84 4.91 -9.80
C ARG A 35 3.84 5.70 -8.97
N ILE A 36 3.26 6.69 -9.63
CA ILE A 36 1.96 7.24 -9.26
C ILE A 36 0.90 6.38 -9.93
N LEU A 37 -0.11 5.96 -9.18
CA LEU A 37 -1.20 5.10 -9.60
C LEU A 37 -2.52 5.84 -9.46
N LEU A 38 -3.45 5.59 -10.37
CA LEU A 38 -4.82 6.11 -10.34
C LEU A 38 -5.79 4.94 -10.25
N GLN A 39 -6.60 4.91 -9.20
CA GLN A 39 -7.57 3.86 -8.96
C GLN A 39 -8.76 4.02 -9.91
N VAL A 40 -8.87 3.16 -10.93
CA VAL A 40 -9.87 3.35 -12.01
C VAL A 40 -11.22 2.71 -11.73
N GLU A 41 -11.31 1.87 -10.69
CA GLU A 41 -12.52 1.15 -10.28
C GLU A 41 -13.18 1.79 -9.05
N ALA A 42 -12.88 3.07 -8.79
CA ALA A 42 -13.42 3.88 -7.69
C ALA A 42 -13.55 5.35 -8.12
N ASN A 43 -13.18 6.32 -7.28
CA ASN A 43 -13.36 7.75 -7.56
C ASN A 43 -12.12 8.39 -8.22
N GLY A 44 -11.18 7.60 -8.76
CA GLY A 44 -9.95 8.12 -9.36
C GLY A 44 -8.89 8.51 -8.31
N GLU A 45 -8.91 7.90 -7.13
CA GLU A 45 -7.96 8.13 -6.06
C GLU A 45 -6.51 7.94 -6.54
N ALA A 46 -5.63 8.87 -6.15
CA ALA A 46 -4.21 8.82 -6.49
C ALA A 46 -3.39 8.18 -5.35
N TRP A 47 -2.42 7.36 -5.75
CA TRP A 47 -1.54 6.63 -4.83
C TRP A 47 -0.09 6.72 -5.30
N PHE A 48 0.85 6.78 -4.37
CA PHE A 48 2.29 6.68 -4.68
C PHE A 48 2.88 5.42 -4.08
N VAL A 49 3.53 4.61 -4.90
CA VAL A 49 4.27 3.43 -4.41
C VAL A 49 5.69 3.86 -4.08
N ASN A 50 6.00 4.01 -2.79
CA ASN A 50 7.30 4.51 -2.38
C ASN A 50 8.42 3.49 -2.68
N PRO A 51 9.49 3.88 -3.40
CA PRO A 51 10.59 2.96 -3.70
C PRO A 51 11.33 2.40 -2.50
N ASP A 52 11.31 3.10 -1.36
CA ASP A 52 12.13 2.75 -0.21
C ASP A 52 11.52 1.65 0.67
N ASP A 53 10.19 1.68 0.86
CA ASP A 53 9.47 0.74 1.73
C ASP A 53 8.52 -0.18 0.96
N LYS A 54 8.36 0.03 -0.35
CA LYS A 54 7.45 -0.72 -1.24
C LYS A 54 5.98 -0.65 -0.81
N GLN A 55 5.61 0.38 -0.05
CA GLN A 55 4.25 0.62 0.40
C GLN A 55 3.56 1.66 -0.48
N ARG A 56 2.23 1.57 -0.59
CA ARG A 56 1.40 2.60 -1.20
C ARG A 56 1.03 3.65 -0.16
N TYR A 57 1.17 4.91 -0.55
CA TYR A 57 0.75 6.08 0.20
C TYR A 57 -0.43 6.70 -0.53
N TYR A 58 -1.53 6.89 0.18
CA TYR A 58 -2.69 7.58 -0.36
C TYR A 58 -2.36 9.06 -0.51
N LEU A 59 -2.47 9.61 -1.72
CA LEU A 59 -2.10 11.00 -1.99
C LEU A 59 -3.24 11.98 -1.69
N GLY A 60 -4.46 11.52 -1.40
CA GLY A 60 -5.53 12.39 -0.96
C GLY A 60 -5.88 13.49 -1.96
N ARG A 61 -6.14 14.68 -1.42
CA ARG A 61 -6.34 15.90 -2.21
C ARG A 61 -4.99 16.50 -2.61
N PRO A 62 -4.94 17.46 -3.54
CA PRO A 62 -3.68 18.08 -3.97
C PRO A 62 -2.81 18.62 -2.82
N TYR A 63 -3.42 19.11 -1.74
CA TYR A 63 -2.68 19.57 -0.55
C TYR A 63 -2.03 18.42 0.24
N ASP A 64 -2.76 17.30 0.41
CA ASP A 64 -2.24 16.12 1.10
C ASP A 64 -1.08 15.50 0.30
N ALA A 65 -1.26 15.38 -1.02
CA ALA A 65 -0.25 14.88 -1.94
C ALA A 65 1.05 15.66 -1.84
N TRP A 66 0.96 17.00 -1.80
CA TRP A 66 2.12 17.88 -1.67
C TRP A 66 2.88 17.62 -0.36
N ASN A 67 2.18 17.50 0.77
CA ASN A 67 2.81 17.21 2.07
C ASN A 67 3.47 15.83 2.09
N ILE A 68 2.78 14.81 1.59
CA ILE A 68 3.28 13.42 1.57
C ILE A 68 4.50 13.33 0.67
N MET A 69 4.42 13.83 -0.56
CA MET A 69 5.52 13.78 -1.53
C MET A 69 6.75 14.49 -0.97
N ARG A 70 6.59 15.68 -0.38
CA ARG A 70 7.71 16.39 0.24
C ARG A 70 8.33 15.60 1.38
N SER A 71 7.51 15.00 2.24
CA SER A 71 8.03 14.30 3.42
C SER A 71 8.70 12.97 3.08
N LEU A 72 8.34 12.34 1.95
CA LEU A 72 9.03 11.18 1.40
C LEU A 72 10.26 11.55 0.56
N GLY A 73 10.50 12.84 0.35
CA GLY A 73 11.49 13.31 -0.60
C GLY A 73 12.93 13.13 -0.13
N LEU A 74 13.79 12.69 -1.05
CA LEU A 74 15.22 12.60 -0.87
C LEU A 74 15.88 13.93 -1.19
N GLY A 75 16.70 14.47 -0.29
CA GLY A 75 17.48 15.68 -0.54
C GLY A 75 18.42 15.53 -1.73
N ILE A 76 18.48 16.56 -2.59
CA ILE A 76 19.38 16.64 -3.74
C ILE A 76 19.97 18.05 -3.88
N SER A 77 21.25 18.14 -4.24
CA SER A 77 21.93 19.40 -4.55
C SER A 77 21.41 20.00 -5.86
N ASN A 78 21.57 21.31 -6.04
CA ASN A 78 21.26 21.98 -7.31
C ASN A 78 22.12 21.42 -8.45
N ALA A 79 23.39 21.13 -8.14
CA ALA A 79 24.36 20.60 -9.10
C ALA A 79 23.94 19.22 -9.63
N ASP A 80 23.51 18.31 -8.76
CA ASP A 80 23.05 16.98 -9.19
C ASP A 80 21.67 17.03 -9.82
N LEU A 81 20.76 17.84 -9.28
CA LEU A 81 19.43 18.01 -9.84
C LEU A 81 19.54 18.49 -11.30
N ALA A 82 20.42 19.47 -11.59
CA ALA A 82 20.67 19.98 -12.94
C ALA A 82 21.12 18.92 -13.96
N LYS A 83 21.61 17.77 -13.51
CA LYS A 83 21.99 16.62 -14.36
C LYS A 83 20.81 15.71 -14.72
N ILE A 84 19.62 16.06 -14.27
CA ILE A 84 18.37 15.36 -14.55
C ILE A 84 17.48 16.27 -15.43
N PRO A 85 17.14 15.85 -16.65
CA PRO A 85 16.34 16.64 -17.57
C PRO A 85 14.88 16.73 -17.15
N THR A 86 14.24 17.84 -17.52
CA THR A 86 12.78 18.02 -17.48
C THR A 86 12.10 17.35 -18.68
N ASP A 87 10.77 17.34 -18.70
CA ASP A 87 9.97 16.80 -19.80
C ASP A 87 10.06 17.63 -21.10
N SER A 88 10.41 18.92 -21.01
CA SER A 88 10.68 19.78 -22.16
C SER A 88 12.11 19.67 -22.71
N ASP A 89 13.02 19.04 -21.98
CA ASP A 89 14.43 18.96 -22.35
C ASP A 89 14.72 17.85 -23.37
N SER A 90 15.48 18.17 -24.42
CA SER A 90 15.85 17.24 -25.49
C SER A 90 17.07 16.36 -25.20
N TRP A 91 17.75 16.56 -24.08
CA TRP A 91 18.93 15.79 -23.68
C TRP A 91 18.57 14.69 -22.68
N ASP A 92 19.39 13.64 -22.61
CA ASP A 92 19.03 12.40 -21.91
C ASP A 92 19.30 12.40 -20.41
N GLY A 93 20.17 13.27 -19.90
CA GLY A 93 20.56 13.23 -18.50
C GLY A 93 21.82 12.44 -18.19
N GLU A 94 22.32 12.59 -16.96
CA GLU A 94 23.32 11.67 -16.40
C GLU A 94 22.64 10.34 -16.03
N GLN A 95 22.80 9.32 -16.87
CA GLN A 95 22.07 8.05 -16.76
C GLN A 95 22.34 7.29 -15.46
N SER A 96 23.57 7.33 -14.93
CA SER A 96 23.92 6.72 -13.64
C SER A 96 23.11 7.32 -12.49
N LEU A 97 23.03 8.64 -12.45
CA LEU A 97 22.27 9.37 -11.45
C LEU A 97 20.77 9.09 -11.58
N ILE A 98 20.24 9.16 -12.80
CA ILE A 98 18.81 8.93 -13.09
C ILE A 98 18.42 7.51 -12.70
N ASN A 99 19.18 6.50 -13.11
CA ASN A 99 18.85 5.10 -12.79
C ASN A 99 18.85 4.82 -11.29
N ARG A 100 19.71 5.51 -10.53
CA ARG A 100 19.75 5.41 -9.06
C ARG A 100 18.56 6.10 -8.40
N LEU A 101 18.06 7.18 -8.97
CA LEU A 101 17.07 8.05 -8.34
C LEU A 101 15.65 7.89 -8.88
N LYS A 102 15.46 7.21 -10.02
CA LYS A 102 14.17 7.12 -10.68
C LYS A 102 13.09 6.51 -9.78
N GLY A 103 11.89 7.05 -9.87
CA GLY A 103 10.76 6.72 -9.01
C GLY A 103 10.73 7.47 -7.67
N LYS A 104 11.80 8.20 -7.30
CA LYS A 104 11.83 8.97 -6.04
C LYS A 104 11.21 10.35 -6.20
N ILE A 105 10.76 10.88 -5.06
CA ILE A 105 10.58 12.31 -4.88
C ILE A 105 11.92 12.91 -4.46
N LEU A 106 12.31 14.04 -5.04
CA LEU A 106 13.55 14.74 -4.79
C LEU A 106 13.25 16.12 -4.21
N LEU A 107 13.99 16.52 -3.17
CA LEU A 107 13.89 17.84 -2.54
C LEU A 107 15.16 18.63 -2.80
N GLN A 108 15.00 19.76 -3.46
CA GLN A 108 16.11 20.67 -3.71
C GLN A 108 16.49 21.42 -2.43
N THR A 109 17.57 21.02 -1.77
CA THR A 109 17.92 21.48 -0.41
C THR A 109 18.58 22.85 -0.35
N GLU A 110 19.10 23.36 -1.46
CA GLU A 110 19.94 24.57 -1.51
C GLU A 110 19.19 25.83 -1.96
N LYS A 111 17.86 25.75 -2.15
CA LYS A 111 17.00 26.85 -2.61
C LYS A 111 15.72 26.90 -1.75
N ASN A 112 14.56 27.12 -2.36
CA ASN A 112 13.25 27.26 -1.70
C ASN A 112 12.66 25.91 -1.23
N GLY A 113 13.47 24.84 -1.16
CA GLY A 113 12.99 23.50 -0.83
C GLY A 113 12.03 22.95 -1.87
N GLU A 114 12.27 23.17 -3.17
CA GLU A 114 11.37 22.75 -4.24
C GLU A 114 11.33 21.21 -4.36
N GLY A 115 10.13 20.65 -4.58
CA GLY A 115 9.92 19.21 -4.73
C GLY A 115 9.84 18.81 -6.19
N TRP A 116 10.38 17.63 -6.52
CA TRP A 116 10.42 17.09 -7.87
C TRP A 116 10.09 15.60 -7.88
N TYR A 117 9.26 15.14 -8.81
CA TYR A 117 9.08 13.71 -9.06
C TYR A 117 10.00 13.27 -10.20
N LEU A 118 10.88 12.30 -9.96
CA LEU A 118 11.66 11.68 -11.03
C LEU A 118 10.92 10.46 -11.57
N SER A 119 10.34 10.57 -12.76
CA SER A 119 9.52 9.51 -13.33
C SER A 119 10.34 8.25 -13.61
N PRO A 120 9.92 7.07 -13.13
CA PRO A 120 10.59 5.81 -13.41
C PRO A 120 10.36 5.32 -14.84
N VAL A 121 9.44 5.95 -15.59
CA VAL A 121 9.09 5.56 -16.97
C VAL A 121 10.01 6.20 -17.99
N ASN A 122 10.30 7.51 -17.84
CA ASN A 122 11.06 8.27 -18.84
C ASN A 122 12.31 8.96 -18.29
N GLY A 123 12.62 8.81 -16.99
CA GLY A 123 13.82 9.39 -16.39
C GLY A 123 13.82 10.92 -16.34
N LYS A 124 12.69 11.58 -16.64
CA LYS A 124 12.55 13.04 -16.56
C LYS A 124 12.04 13.45 -15.18
N ARG A 125 12.48 14.63 -14.70
CA ARG A 125 11.97 15.24 -13.46
C ARG A 125 10.77 16.13 -13.76
N TYR A 126 9.80 16.12 -12.87
CA TYR A 126 8.58 16.91 -12.92
C TYR A 126 8.45 17.74 -11.66
N TYR A 127 8.10 19.00 -11.81
CA TYR A 127 7.99 19.92 -10.68
C TYR A 127 6.74 19.61 -9.83
N LEU A 128 6.89 19.66 -8.50
CA LEU A 128 5.84 19.45 -7.50
C LEU A 128 5.68 20.66 -6.56
N GLY A 129 6.22 21.83 -6.93
CA GLY A 129 6.33 22.95 -6.00
C GLY A 129 5.00 23.52 -5.54
N LYS A 130 3.94 23.43 -6.36
CA LYS A 130 2.58 23.86 -6.01
C LYS A 130 1.58 22.70 -6.07
N PRO A 131 0.43 22.80 -5.37
CA PRO A 131 -0.63 21.80 -5.47
C PRO A 131 -1.13 21.56 -6.92
N SER A 132 -1.20 22.60 -7.75
CA SER A 132 -1.57 22.46 -9.17
C SER A 132 -0.58 21.63 -9.98
N ASP A 133 0.72 21.76 -9.68
CA ASP A 133 1.78 21.04 -10.38
C ASP A 133 1.76 19.56 -10.00
N ALA A 134 1.65 19.28 -8.69
CA ALA A 134 1.49 17.92 -8.18
C ALA A 134 0.24 17.24 -8.78
N PHE A 135 -0.88 17.97 -8.88
CA PHE A 135 -2.08 17.47 -9.54
C PHE A 135 -1.86 17.15 -11.03
N GLY A 136 -1.18 18.04 -11.76
CA GLY A 136 -0.81 17.80 -13.16
C GLY A 136 0.05 16.55 -13.32
N VAL A 137 1.03 16.35 -12.44
CA VAL A 137 1.87 15.15 -12.42
C VAL A 137 1.04 13.89 -12.17
N MET A 138 0.16 13.90 -11.17
CA MET A 138 -0.71 12.75 -10.87
C MET A 138 -1.63 12.42 -12.04
N ARG A 139 -2.23 13.42 -12.68
CA ARG A 139 -3.14 13.25 -13.80
C ARG A 139 -2.44 12.74 -15.07
N ASN A 140 -1.27 13.28 -15.39
CA ASN A 140 -0.59 13.03 -16.66
C ASN A 140 0.32 11.80 -16.63
N LEU A 141 0.90 11.48 -15.47
CA LEU A 141 1.85 10.36 -15.33
C LEU A 141 1.26 9.18 -14.55
N GLY A 142 0.08 9.35 -13.95
CA GLY A 142 -0.61 8.33 -13.20
C GLY A 142 -0.94 7.11 -14.06
N LEU A 143 -0.55 5.93 -13.59
CA LEU A 143 -0.92 4.67 -14.21
C LEU A 143 -2.26 4.19 -13.65
N GLY A 144 -3.23 3.93 -14.51
CA GLY A 144 -4.48 3.29 -14.10
C GLY A 144 -4.23 1.91 -13.46
N ILE A 145 -4.88 1.62 -12.33
CA ILE A 145 -4.74 0.34 -11.61
C ILE A 145 -6.10 -0.17 -11.11
N THR A 146 -6.28 -1.49 -11.14
CA THR A 146 -7.44 -2.19 -10.58
C THR A 146 -7.38 -2.24 -9.06
N ASN A 147 -8.52 -2.38 -8.39
CA ASN A 147 -8.60 -2.55 -6.94
C ASN A 147 -7.84 -3.79 -6.48
N ARG A 148 -7.97 -4.90 -7.22
CA ARG A 148 -7.25 -6.16 -6.95
C ARG A 148 -5.73 -5.96 -6.90
N ASP A 149 -5.17 -5.30 -7.91
CA ASP A 149 -3.71 -5.10 -7.97
C ASP A 149 -3.26 -4.03 -6.98
N LEU A 150 -4.03 -2.95 -6.80
CA LEU A 150 -3.73 -1.88 -5.85
C LEU A 150 -3.70 -2.40 -4.40
N PHE A 151 -4.68 -3.21 -4.00
CA PHE A 151 -4.77 -3.76 -2.65
C PHE A 151 -3.78 -4.90 -2.40
N SER A 152 -3.12 -5.43 -3.44
CA SER A 152 -1.96 -6.31 -3.29
C SER A 152 -0.68 -5.56 -2.85
N ILE A 153 -0.68 -4.22 -2.91
CA ILE A 153 0.42 -3.37 -2.44
C ILE A 153 0.09 -2.95 -0.99
N PRO A 154 0.96 -3.25 0.00
CA PRO A 154 0.71 -2.87 1.39
C PRO A 154 0.59 -1.35 1.55
N SER A 155 -0.41 -0.89 2.28
CA SER A 155 -0.56 0.52 2.66
C SER A 155 0.40 0.90 3.79
N ASN A 156 0.68 2.20 3.94
CA ASN A 156 1.48 2.72 5.05
C ASN A 156 0.78 2.70 6.42
N ILE A 157 -0.54 2.62 6.41
CA ILE A 157 -1.37 2.41 7.60
C ILE A 157 -2.05 1.06 7.44
N GLN A 158 -1.90 0.18 8.42
CA GLN A 158 -2.36 -1.21 8.32
C GLN A 158 -3.14 -1.62 9.55
N ILE A 159 -4.24 -2.34 9.35
CA ILE A 159 -4.82 -3.18 10.39
C ILE A 159 -3.90 -4.39 10.54
N VAL A 160 -3.30 -4.54 11.72
CA VAL A 160 -2.26 -5.57 11.96
C VAL A 160 -2.75 -6.70 12.86
N ARG A 161 -3.81 -6.47 13.64
CA ARG A 161 -4.38 -7.48 14.53
C ARG A 161 -5.84 -7.17 14.84
N ILE A 162 -6.58 -8.23 15.12
CA ILE A 162 -7.88 -8.19 15.77
C ILE A 162 -7.87 -9.08 17.01
N ASN A 163 -8.55 -8.63 18.07
CA ASN A 163 -9.02 -9.45 19.17
C ASN A 163 -10.56 -9.49 19.10
N TYR A 164 -11.12 -10.58 18.58
CA TYR A 164 -12.55 -10.71 18.33
C TYR A 164 -13.30 -11.60 19.32
N ASN A 165 -12.57 -12.39 20.12
CA ASN A 165 -13.14 -13.28 21.11
C ASN A 165 -12.81 -12.71 22.48
N GLY A 166 -13.58 -11.68 22.87
CA GLY A 166 -13.38 -10.98 24.12
C GLY A 166 -13.86 -11.79 25.31
N THR A 167 -13.91 -11.14 26.46
CA THR A 167 -14.36 -11.74 27.71
C THR A 167 -15.47 -10.92 28.35
N GLY A 168 -16.38 -11.60 29.06
CA GLY A 168 -17.53 -10.95 29.70
C GLY A 168 -18.71 -10.73 28.76
N ARG A 169 -19.85 -10.31 29.33
CA ARG A 169 -21.15 -10.31 28.62
C ARG A 169 -21.19 -9.39 27.40
N THR A 170 -20.46 -8.29 27.43
CA THR A 170 -20.46 -7.26 26.36
C THR A 170 -19.13 -7.26 25.59
N GLU A 171 -18.24 -8.21 25.89
CA GLU A 171 -16.90 -8.35 25.30
C GLU A 171 -16.17 -7.00 25.14
N PRO A 172 -16.07 -6.17 26.19
CA PRO A 172 -15.59 -4.78 26.07
C PRO A 172 -14.12 -4.71 25.61
N ASP A 173 -13.37 -5.80 25.77
CA ASP A 173 -11.96 -5.97 25.45
C ASP A 173 -11.65 -6.49 24.04
N GLU A 174 -12.68 -6.68 23.23
CA GLU A 174 -12.56 -6.76 21.78
C GLU A 174 -11.88 -5.50 21.21
N TYR A 175 -10.98 -5.66 20.23
CA TYR A 175 -10.34 -4.52 19.57
C TYR A 175 -9.77 -4.81 18.19
N ILE A 176 -9.61 -3.75 17.41
CA ILE A 176 -8.76 -3.69 16.23
C ILE A 176 -7.47 -2.94 16.56
N GLU A 177 -6.33 -3.51 16.17
CA GLU A 177 -5.02 -2.88 16.27
C GLU A 177 -4.58 -2.34 14.91
N ILE A 178 -4.28 -1.04 14.87
CA ILE A 178 -3.85 -0.32 13.67
C ILE A 178 -2.43 0.17 13.90
N LYS A 179 -1.57 -0.04 12.92
CA LYS A 179 -0.17 0.37 12.95
C LYS A 179 0.14 1.33 11.81
N ASN A 180 0.93 2.35 12.10
CA ASN A 180 1.62 3.12 11.08
C ASN A 180 2.96 2.42 10.75
N THR A 181 3.01 1.76 9.60
CA THR A 181 4.22 1.09 9.08
C THR A 181 5.05 1.99 8.18
N GLY A 182 4.54 3.18 7.85
CA GLY A 182 5.21 4.18 7.04
C GLY A 182 6.20 5.02 7.84
N LYS A 183 6.87 5.93 7.11
CA LYS A 183 7.86 6.87 7.68
C LYS A 183 7.27 8.20 8.13
N LEU A 184 6.01 8.45 7.84
CA LEU A 184 5.34 9.73 8.08
C LEU A 184 4.28 9.58 9.16
N ALA A 185 4.12 10.60 10.01
CA ALA A 185 2.97 10.68 10.88
C ALA A 185 1.68 10.81 10.04
N GLN A 186 0.62 10.10 10.43
CA GLN A 186 -0.67 10.15 9.77
C GLN A 186 -1.71 10.70 10.73
N THR A 187 -2.39 11.75 10.30
CA THR A 187 -3.58 12.25 10.99
C THR A 187 -4.84 11.57 10.42
N PHE A 188 -5.75 11.15 11.29
CA PHE A 188 -6.93 10.34 10.96
C PHE A 188 -8.23 11.14 10.99
N ASN A 189 -8.17 12.46 10.76
CA ASN A 189 -9.35 13.33 10.78
C ASN A 189 -10.46 12.74 9.91
N THR A 190 -11.59 12.41 10.54
CA THR A 190 -12.76 11.78 9.92
C THR A 190 -12.49 10.47 9.17
N TRP A 191 -11.39 9.78 9.46
CA TRP A 191 -11.19 8.41 9.01
C TRP A 191 -12.17 7.50 9.75
N THR A 192 -12.52 6.39 9.12
CA THR A 192 -13.49 5.45 9.67
C THR A 192 -12.94 4.04 9.72
N LEU A 193 -13.26 3.34 10.80
CA LEU A 193 -13.08 1.89 10.93
C LEU A 193 -14.48 1.27 10.96
N ALA A 194 -14.75 0.35 10.05
CA ALA A 194 -16.07 -0.26 9.92
C ALA A 194 -16.00 -1.76 9.66
N ASP A 195 -17.04 -2.47 10.08
CA ASP A 195 -17.28 -3.86 9.71
C ASP A 195 -18.33 -3.98 8.58
N GLY A 196 -18.65 -5.22 8.21
CA GLY A 196 -19.69 -5.52 7.22
C GLY A 196 -21.13 -5.35 7.72
N ASP A 197 -21.33 -5.27 9.04
CA ASP A 197 -22.66 -5.22 9.69
C ASP A 197 -23.14 -3.77 9.95
N GLY A 198 -22.32 -2.79 9.58
CA GLY A 198 -22.67 -1.37 9.62
C GLY A 198 -22.25 -0.67 10.91
N HIS A 199 -21.45 -1.30 11.76
CA HIS A 199 -20.79 -0.62 12.86
C HIS A 199 -19.68 0.27 12.32
N VAL A 200 -19.71 1.56 12.67
CA VAL A 200 -18.73 2.54 12.20
C VAL A 200 -18.16 3.33 13.37
N PHE A 201 -16.85 3.24 13.56
CA PHE A 201 -16.09 4.13 14.42
C PHE A 201 -15.46 5.24 13.59
N THR A 202 -15.62 6.49 14.02
CA THR A 202 -14.97 7.65 13.40
C THR A 202 -13.88 8.16 14.33
N PHE A 203 -12.66 8.31 13.80
CA PHE A 203 -11.53 8.81 14.58
C PHE A 203 -11.75 10.28 14.98
N PRO A 204 -11.33 10.68 16.21
CA PRO A 204 -11.35 12.08 16.62
C PRO A 204 -10.58 12.98 15.67
N ASN A 205 -11.05 14.22 15.52
CA ASN A 205 -10.32 15.27 14.83
C ASN A 205 -9.08 15.61 15.65
N ASP A 206 -7.89 15.49 15.07
CA ASP A 206 -6.54 15.62 15.64
C ASP A 206 -5.80 14.30 15.95
N PHE A 207 -6.49 13.16 15.95
CA PHE A 207 -5.84 11.88 16.21
C PHE A 207 -4.72 11.62 15.20
N THR A 208 -3.50 11.46 15.70
CA THR A 208 -2.30 11.32 14.87
C THR A 208 -1.49 10.13 15.34
N LEU A 209 -1.19 9.23 14.40
CA LEU A 209 -0.36 8.05 14.62
C LEU A 209 1.03 8.31 14.05
N LYS A 210 2.05 8.35 14.91
CA LYS A 210 3.46 8.57 14.53
C LYS A 210 4.03 7.34 13.81
N PRO A 211 5.16 7.48 13.10
CA PRO A 211 5.83 6.34 12.48
C PRO A 211 6.09 5.22 13.49
N SER A 212 5.81 3.96 13.10
CA SER A 212 5.92 2.75 13.92
C SER A 212 4.95 2.66 15.12
N GLU A 213 4.15 3.68 15.38
CA GLU A 213 3.18 3.69 16.47
C GLU A 213 2.00 2.76 16.17
N VAL A 214 1.42 2.24 17.24
CA VAL A 214 0.28 1.32 17.24
C VAL A 214 -0.83 1.90 18.10
N THR A 215 -2.06 1.84 17.60
CA THR A 215 -3.25 2.20 18.35
C THR A 215 -4.26 1.06 18.34
N ARG A 216 -5.18 1.08 19.30
CA ARG A 216 -6.28 0.11 19.41
C ARG A 216 -7.61 0.83 19.47
N VAL A 217 -8.59 0.33 18.72
CA VAL A 217 -9.99 0.76 18.79
C VAL A 217 -10.78 -0.39 19.39
N TYR A 218 -11.34 -0.19 20.58
CA TYR A 218 -12.03 -1.23 21.34
C TYR A 218 -13.54 -1.21 21.13
N THR A 219 -14.22 -2.30 21.47
CA THR A 219 -15.69 -2.35 21.56
C THR A 219 -16.20 -1.37 22.62
N ASN A 220 -15.75 -1.48 23.87
CA ASN A 220 -16.28 -0.64 24.95
C ASN A 220 -15.32 -0.36 26.12
N GLN A 221 -14.01 -0.43 25.90
CA GLN A 221 -13.04 0.01 26.91
C GLN A 221 -12.02 1.00 26.34
N GLY A 222 -11.39 1.79 27.20
CA GLY A 222 -10.39 2.77 26.76
C GLY A 222 -10.97 4.00 26.05
N GLU A 223 -10.06 4.85 25.59
CA GLU A 223 -10.35 6.15 25.00
C GLU A 223 -10.99 6.00 23.61
N LEU A 224 -10.27 5.36 22.69
CA LEU A 224 -10.76 5.01 21.35
C LEU A 224 -11.62 3.74 21.43
N SER A 225 -12.93 3.92 21.45
CA SER A 225 -13.86 2.80 21.39
C SER A 225 -15.20 3.17 20.78
N PHE A 226 -15.93 2.15 20.32
CA PHE A 226 -17.29 2.27 19.78
C PHE A 226 -18.31 2.69 20.85
N LYS A 227 -17.95 2.59 22.14
CA LYS A 227 -18.85 2.81 23.29
C LYS A 227 -20.09 1.91 23.23
N SER A 228 -19.94 0.72 22.65
CA SER A 228 -21.04 -0.22 22.42
C SER A 228 -21.29 -1.11 23.64
N ASN A 229 -22.55 -1.34 24.01
CA ASN A 229 -22.88 -2.28 25.10
C ASN A 229 -23.03 -3.73 24.61
N THR A 230 -22.68 -4.01 23.36
CA THR A 230 -22.65 -5.34 22.75
C THR A 230 -21.33 -5.54 22.02
N ALA A 231 -20.92 -6.80 21.89
CA ALA A 231 -19.82 -7.21 21.01
C ALA A 231 -20.01 -6.61 19.60
N ILE A 232 -18.91 -6.20 18.98
CA ILE A 232 -18.89 -5.66 17.62
C ILE A 232 -18.32 -6.71 16.66
N TRP A 233 -17.25 -7.39 17.05
CA TRP A 233 -16.53 -8.29 16.14
C TRP A 233 -17.07 -9.71 16.22
N ASN A 234 -17.51 -10.25 15.08
CA ASN A 234 -18.14 -11.56 15.06
C ASN A 234 -17.14 -12.70 15.36
N ASN A 235 -17.47 -13.55 16.33
CA ASN A 235 -16.64 -14.70 16.71
C ASN A 235 -16.44 -15.76 15.61
N SER A 236 -17.33 -15.81 14.61
CA SER A 236 -17.24 -16.71 13.45
C SER A 236 -16.38 -16.16 12.30
N GLY A 237 -16.17 -14.85 12.25
CA GLY A 237 -15.47 -14.17 11.16
C GLY A 237 -16.10 -12.83 10.82
N ASP A 238 -15.26 -11.91 10.35
CA ASP A 238 -15.67 -10.56 10.00
C ASP A 238 -14.73 -9.98 8.91
N SER A 239 -15.15 -8.88 8.29
CA SER A 239 -14.36 -8.08 7.35
C SER A 239 -14.35 -6.63 7.79
N ILE A 240 -13.16 -6.14 8.13
CA ILE A 240 -12.92 -4.82 8.67
C ILE A 240 -12.26 -3.95 7.61
N GLU A 241 -12.74 -2.73 7.48
CA GLU A 241 -12.22 -1.73 6.56
C GLU A 241 -11.79 -0.48 7.32
N LEU A 242 -10.57 -0.04 7.06
CA LEU A 242 -10.07 1.28 7.45
C LEU A 242 -10.11 2.19 6.22
N ARG A 243 -10.93 3.24 6.30
CA ARG A 243 -11.12 4.19 5.21
C ARG A 243 -10.64 5.58 5.59
N GLY A 244 -10.03 6.24 4.61
CA GLY A 244 -9.57 7.63 4.73
C GLY A 244 -10.73 8.61 4.76
N ALA A 245 -10.43 9.89 5.01
CA ALA A 245 -11.42 10.97 5.17
C ALA A 245 -12.42 11.12 4.00
N ASN A 246 -12.07 10.69 2.80
CA ASN A 246 -12.93 10.74 1.62
C ASN A 246 -13.53 9.37 1.25
N GLY A 247 -13.45 8.37 2.13
CA GLY A 247 -13.96 7.02 1.91
C GLY A 247 -12.99 6.06 1.19
N ALA A 248 -11.80 6.53 0.78
CA ALA A 248 -10.79 5.68 0.13
C ALA A 248 -10.37 4.52 1.04
N LEU A 249 -10.38 3.28 0.51
CA LEU A 249 -9.98 2.09 1.29
C LEU A 249 -8.47 2.05 1.48
N ILE A 250 -8.03 2.29 2.73
CA ILE A 250 -6.61 2.34 3.11
C ILE A 250 -6.10 0.94 3.44
N SER A 251 -6.79 0.24 4.33
CA SER A 251 -6.45 -1.11 4.77
C SER A 251 -7.72 -1.91 4.98
N ALA A 252 -7.65 -3.21 4.76
CA ALA A 252 -8.72 -4.14 5.08
C ALA A 252 -8.14 -5.39 5.75
N TYR A 253 -8.91 -6.00 6.64
CA TYR A 253 -8.55 -7.23 7.32
C TYR A 253 -9.79 -8.11 7.46
N SER A 254 -9.68 -9.38 7.07
CA SER A 254 -10.76 -10.34 7.25
C SER A 254 -10.24 -11.58 7.95
N TYR A 255 -11.08 -12.21 8.76
CA TYR A 255 -10.79 -13.49 9.41
C TYR A 255 -12.02 -14.38 9.38
N ILE A 256 -11.77 -15.68 9.48
CA ILE A 256 -12.79 -16.70 9.68
C ILE A 256 -12.29 -17.58 10.80
N SER A 257 -13.08 -17.77 11.85
CA SER A 257 -12.75 -18.69 12.92
C SER A 257 -13.13 -20.11 12.51
N THR A 258 -12.13 -20.99 12.32
CA THR A 258 -12.36 -22.40 11.92
C THR A 258 -12.74 -23.32 13.09
N LEU A 259 -12.98 -22.78 14.29
CA LEU A 259 -13.31 -23.56 15.50
C LEU A 259 -14.68 -24.29 15.44
N PHE A 260 -15.47 -24.11 14.38
CA PHE A 260 -16.75 -24.82 14.19
C PHE A 260 -16.67 -26.17 13.45
N PHE A 261 -15.50 -26.61 12.96
CA PHE A 261 -15.39 -27.86 12.19
C PHE A 261 -14.81 -29.08 12.94
N ILE A 262 -14.50 -28.96 14.24
CA ILE A 262 -13.95 -30.08 15.03
C ILE A 262 -14.88 -30.45 16.20
N VAL A 263 -16.18 -30.66 15.96
CA VAL A 263 -17.00 -31.59 16.76
C VAL A 263 -18.16 -32.09 15.88
N LYS A 264 -17.99 -33.25 15.24
CA LYS A 264 -19.07 -34.21 14.95
C LYS A 264 -18.51 -35.62 15.01
#